data_AF-A0A1G9LH52-F1
#
_entry.id   AF-A0A1G9LH52-F1
#
_cell.length_a   1.000
_cell.length_b   1.000
_cell.length_c   1.000
_cell.angle_alpha   90.00
_cell.angle_beta   90.00
_cell.angle_gamma   90.00
#
_symmetry.space_group_name_H-M   'P 1'
#
loop_
_entity.id
_entity.type
_entity.pdbx_description
1 polymer ?
#
loop_
_entity_poly.entity_id
_entity_poly.type
_entity_poly.pdbx_seq_one_letter_code
_entity_poly.pdbx_strand_id
1 'polypeptide(L)'
;MKKSSLLKIITFTLLAGITSCGSSDSPGTIFIPDFTATWPVEGDEDYFMNLQYPSNDTKYDNGPLHSGEILGEEQHNDGDDPRHNNILKGIFNGLDIEFTIERENGDKIEYKGKMTPISETNHFIVKISLNSPQEGAMVLSR
;
A
#
# COMPACT_ATOMS: atom_id res chain seq x y z
N MET A 1 49.28 50.10 -36.19
CA MET A 1 48.34 50.08 -35.05
C MET A 1 46.92 50.36 -35.57
N LYS A 2 45.99 49.40 -35.38
CA LYS A 2 44.49 49.46 -35.40
C LYS A 2 43.82 50.15 -36.62
N LYS A 3 42.80 49.60 -37.31
CA LYS A 3 41.54 48.97 -36.86
C LYS A 3 41.02 48.04 -37.98
N SER A 4 40.81 46.76 -37.69
CA SER A 4 39.55 46.07 -37.29
C SER A 4 38.66 45.65 -38.47
N SER A 5 38.65 44.33 -38.67
CA SER A 5 37.95 43.54 -39.69
C SER A 5 36.43 43.73 -39.69
N LEU A 6 35.86 43.90 -40.88
CA LEU A 6 34.43 43.77 -41.18
C LEU A 6 34.23 42.40 -41.84
N LEU A 7 33.51 41.49 -41.19
CA LEU A 7 32.55 40.66 -41.93
C LEU A 7 31.52 40.05 -40.96
N LYS A 8 30.26 40.40 -41.19
CA LYS A 8 29.07 39.79 -40.60
C LYS A 8 28.82 38.47 -41.32
N ILE A 9 28.76 37.34 -40.60
CA ILE A 9 28.06 36.15 -41.07
C ILE A 9 27.17 35.65 -39.94
N ILE A 10 25.87 35.84 -40.17
CA ILE A 10 24.76 35.21 -39.49
C ILE A 10 24.69 33.78 -40.02
N THR A 11 24.61 32.77 -39.15
CA THR A 11 24.07 31.47 -39.55
C THR A 11 23.26 30.88 -38.40
N PHE A 12 21.99 30.68 -38.70
CA PHE A 12 20.90 30.23 -37.86
C PHE A 12 20.32 29.01 -38.57
N THR A 13 20.45 27.79 -38.02
CA THR A 13 19.65 26.57 -38.31
C THR A 13 20.25 25.42 -37.49
N LEU A 14 19.62 24.91 -36.42
CA LEU A 14 18.41 24.09 -36.33
C LEU A 14 18.59 22.67 -36.90
N LEU A 15 18.73 21.67 -36.01
CA LEU A 15 18.24 20.29 -36.17
C LEU A 15 18.36 19.59 -34.80
N ALA A 16 17.33 19.58 -33.96
CA ALA A 16 16.23 18.60 -33.92
C ALA A 16 16.70 17.16 -33.65
N GLY A 17 16.33 16.62 -32.48
CA GLY A 17 16.34 15.18 -32.23
C GLY A 17 17.01 14.72 -30.93
N ILE A 18 16.46 15.11 -29.77
CA ILE A 18 16.31 14.10 -28.71
C ILE A 18 14.85 14.17 -28.28
N THR A 19 14.15 13.19 -28.84
CA THR A 19 12.84 12.70 -28.46
C THR A 19 12.51 12.98 -27.01
N SER A 20 11.31 13.52 -26.81
CA SER A 20 10.53 13.33 -25.60
C SER A 20 10.84 12.00 -24.95
N CYS A 21 11.62 12.00 -23.87
CA CYS A 21 11.36 11.03 -22.83
C CYS A 21 10.08 11.53 -22.18
N GLY A 22 8.96 11.15 -22.80
CA GLY A 22 7.72 11.10 -22.07
C GLY A 22 8.02 10.25 -20.86
N SER A 23 8.21 10.89 -19.71
CA SER A 23 7.54 10.37 -18.54
C SER A 23 6.08 10.43 -18.93
N SER A 24 5.63 9.35 -19.55
CA SER A 24 4.27 8.93 -19.35
C SER A 24 4.08 9.00 -17.84
N ASP A 25 3.46 10.08 -17.38
CA ASP A 25 2.41 9.99 -16.40
C ASP A 25 1.39 9.02 -17.00
N SER A 26 1.78 7.73 -17.05
CA SER A 26 0.85 6.65 -17.16
C SER A 26 -0.01 6.88 -15.94
N PRO A 27 -1.32 7.18 -16.09
CA PRO A 27 -2.21 7.20 -14.95
C PRO A 27 -1.97 5.85 -14.28
N GLY A 28 -1.38 5.93 -13.08
CA GLY A 28 -0.59 4.85 -12.51
C GLY A 28 -1.38 3.57 -12.66
N THR A 29 -0.77 2.54 -13.26
CA THR A 29 -1.29 1.19 -13.12
C THR A 29 -1.53 1.03 -11.64
N ILE A 30 -2.81 1.00 -11.24
CA ILE A 30 -3.20 0.94 -9.84
C ILE A 30 -2.50 -0.31 -9.36
N PHE A 31 -1.47 -0.14 -8.54
CA PHE A 31 -0.80 -1.23 -7.90
C PHE A 31 -1.86 -1.78 -6.94
N ILE A 32 -2.50 -2.88 -7.35
CA ILE A 32 -3.46 -3.63 -6.53
C ILE A 32 -2.67 -4.82 -6.02
N PRO A 33 -2.00 -4.68 -4.86
CA PRO A 33 -1.32 -5.82 -4.25
C PRO A 33 -2.35 -6.89 -3.96
N ASP A 34 -2.11 -8.11 -4.42
CA ASP A 34 -2.99 -9.23 -4.08
C ASP A 34 -2.72 -9.65 -2.62
N PHE A 35 -3.38 -8.96 -1.69
CA PHE A 35 -3.31 -9.23 -0.24
C PHE A 35 -4.63 -9.74 0.33
N THR A 36 -5.70 -9.87 -0.46
CA THR A 36 -6.96 -10.45 0.05
C THR A 36 -6.72 -11.91 0.42
N ALA A 37 -6.58 -12.18 1.72
CA ALA A 37 -6.22 -13.49 2.25
C ALA A 37 -6.39 -13.51 3.77
N THR A 38 -6.34 -14.72 4.32
CA THR A 38 -6.05 -14.94 5.73
C THR A 38 -4.53 -14.86 5.95
N TRP A 39 -4.13 -14.03 6.91
CA TRP A 39 -2.75 -13.70 7.22
C TRP A 39 -2.41 -14.13 8.65
N PRO A 40 -1.72 -15.25 8.85
CA PRO A 40 -1.22 -15.67 10.17
C PRO A 40 -0.22 -14.66 10.74
N VAL A 41 -0.25 -14.49 12.06
CA VAL A 41 0.74 -13.70 12.79
C VAL A 41 1.98 -14.58 13.06
N GLU A 42 3.16 -14.10 12.65
CA GLU A 42 4.43 -14.81 12.91
C GLU A 42 4.63 -15.01 14.42
N GLY A 43 4.74 -16.27 14.84
CA GLY A 43 4.98 -16.63 16.24
C GLY A 43 3.72 -16.88 17.07
N ASP A 44 2.52 -16.80 16.47
CA ASP A 44 1.25 -17.10 17.14
C ASP A 44 0.34 -17.91 16.19
N GLU A 45 0.24 -19.22 16.44
CA GLU A 45 -0.53 -20.15 15.59
C GLU A 45 -2.05 -19.97 15.71
N ASP A 46 -2.49 -19.28 16.77
CA ASP A 46 -3.90 -19.05 17.07
C ASP A 46 -4.36 -17.66 16.64
N TYR A 47 -3.52 -16.86 15.98
CA TYR A 47 -3.80 -15.47 15.67
C TYR A 47 -3.59 -15.15 14.18
N PHE A 48 -4.62 -14.60 13.54
CA PHE A 48 -4.59 -14.24 12.13
C PHE A 48 -5.45 -13.02 11.81
N MET A 49 -5.13 -12.37 10.69
CA MET A 49 -5.87 -11.25 10.13
C MET A 49 -6.50 -11.66 8.81
N ASN A 50 -7.82 -11.60 8.69
CA ASN A 50 -8.48 -11.75 7.40
C ASN A 50 -8.54 -10.39 6.72
N LEU A 51 -7.63 -10.13 5.79
CA LEU A 51 -7.60 -8.88 5.04
C LEU A 51 -8.34 -9.06 3.72
N GLN A 52 -9.16 -8.08 3.36
CA GLN A 52 -9.95 -8.10 2.14
C GLN A 52 -9.99 -6.70 1.52
N TYR A 53 -9.99 -6.68 0.19
CA TYR A 53 -10.50 -5.52 -0.51
C TYR A 53 -11.95 -5.28 -0.10
N PRO A 54 -12.37 -4.01 0.05
CA PRO A 54 -13.76 -3.68 0.20
C PRO A 54 -14.57 -4.39 -0.89
N SER A 55 -15.48 -5.25 -0.47
CA SER A 55 -16.50 -5.85 -1.32
C SER A 55 -17.85 -5.28 -0.90
N ASN A 56 -18.91 -5.58 -1.65
CA ASN A 56 -20.28 -5.25 -1.25
C ASN A 56 -20.80 -6.08 -0.06
N ASP A 57 -19.89 -6.64 0.75
CA ASP A 57 -20.23 -7.39 1.94
C ASP A 57 -20.86 -6.46 2.99
N THR A 58 -22.13 -6.73 3.28
CA THR A 58 -22.94 -6.02 4.26
C THR A 58 -22.39 -6.09 5.69
N LYS A 59 -21.45 -6.99 5.99
CA LYS A 59 -20.78 -7.04 7.30
C LYS A 59 -20.02 -5.76 7.60
N TYR A 60 -19.48 -5.13 6.57
CA TYR A 60 -18.70 -3.92 6.72
C TYR A 60 -19.52 -2.76 6.15
N ASP A 61 -20.16 -1.99 7.04
CA ASP A 61 -20.96 -0.80 6.69
C ASP A 61 -20.06 0.29 6.07
N ASN A 62 -19.76 0.11 4.79
CA ASN A 62 -18.89 0.97 4.03
C ASN A 62 -19.64 1.25 2.73
N GLY A 63 -19.88 2.52 2.46
CA GLY A 63 -20.53 2.97 1.24
C GLY A 63 -19.70 2.66 -0.02
N PRO A 64 -19.70 3.53 -1.03
CA PRO A 64 -18.96 3.25 -2.26
C PRO A 64 -17.47 3.02 -1.99
N LEU A 65 -16.93 1.93 -2.54
CA LEU A 65 -15.56 1.47 -2.34
C LEU A 65 -14.55 2.46 -2.93
N HIS A 66 -13.52 2.84 -2.17
CA HIS A 66 -12.41 3.64 -2.70
C HIS A 66 -11.16 2.78 -2.94
N SER A 67 -10.47 3.04 -4.06
CA SER A 67 -9.19 2.38 -4.36
C SER A 67 -8.20 2.66 -3.23
N GLY A 68 -7.52 1.62 -2.76
CA GLY A 68 -6.57 1.74 -1.66
C GLY A 68 -7.17 1.40 -0.30
N GLU A 69 -8.48 1.25 -0.15
CA GLU A 69 -9.08 0.84 1.12
C GLU A 69 -8.87 -0.64 1.42
N ILE A 70 -8.80 -0.97 2.70
CA ILE A 70 -8.68 -2.31 3.27
C ILE A 70 -9.76 -2.49 4.30
N LEU A 71 -10.38 -3.65 4.29
CA LEU A 71 -11.24 -4.13 5.36
C LEU A 71 -10.77 -5.47 5.84
N GLY A 72 -11.26 -5.88 6.99
CA GLY A 72 -11.00 -7.20 7.47
C GLY A 72 -11.44 -7.39 8.90
N GLU A 73 -10.89 -8.43 9.47
CA GLU A 73 -11.16 -8.81 10.84
C GLU A 73 -9.92 -9.45 11.46
N GLU A 74 -9.73 -9.11 12.73
CA GLU A 74 -8.89 -9.83 13.65
C GLU A 74 -9.58 -11.14 14.01
N GLN A 75 -8.82 -12.24 14.04
CA GLN A 75 -9.37 -13.56 14.30
C GLN A 75 -8.43 -14.38 15.17
N HIS A 76 -9.05 -15.17 16.03
CA HIS A 76 -8.38 -16.16 16.84
C HIS A 76 -9.01 -17.55 16.66
N ASN A 77 -8.23 -18.63 16.76
CA ASN A 77 -8.78 -19.99 16.71
C ASN A 77 -9.73 -20.26 17.90
N ASP A 78 -9.46 -19.63 19.04
CA ASP A 78 -10.38 -19.58 20.18
C ASP A 78 -11.45 -18.52 19.92
N GLY A 79 -12.68 -18.97 19.68
CA GLY A 79 -13.83 -18.09 19.43
C GLY A 79 -14.26 -17.29 20.65
N ASP A 80 -13.79 -17.64 21.85
CA ASP A 80 -14.06 -16.90 23.09
C ASP A 80 -12.99 -15.82 23.37
N ASP A 81 -11.92 -15.70 22.55
CA ASP A 81 -10.94 -14.61 22.69
C ASP A 81 -11.65 -13.27 22.43
N PRO A 82 -11.52 -12.28 23.33
CA PRO A 82 -12.17 -10.96 23.17
C PRO A 82 -11.66 -10.17 21.96
N ARG A 83 -10.60 -10.64 21.30
CA ARG A 83 -10.08 -10.06 20.06
C ARG A 83 -10.66 -10.72 18.80
N HIS A 84 -11.33 -11.85 18.95
CA HIS A 84 -11.96 -12.56 17.84
C HIS A 84 -13.08 -11.71 17.22
N ASN A 85 -13.10 -11.58 15.90
CA ASN A 85 -14.03 -10.76 15.12
C ASN A 85 -13.93 -9.23 15.29
N ASN A 86 -12.83 -8.69 15.84
CA ASN A 86 -12.66 -7.24 15.80
C ASN A 86 -12.50 -6.75 14.36
N ILE A 87 -13.30 -5.77 13.97
CA ILE A 87 -13.23 -5.21 12.62
C ILE A 87 -11.96 -4.37 12.50
N LEU A 88 -11.24 -4.57 11.39
CA LEU A 88 -10.16 -3.69 10.97
C LEU A 88 -10.56 -2.91 9.72
N LYS A 89 -10.18 -1.63 9.69
CA LYS A 89 -10.35 -0.74 8.54
C LYS A 89 -9.05 -0.02 8.27
N GLY A 90 -8.66 0.08 7.02
CA GLY A 90 -7.36 0.64 6.66
C GLY A 90 -7.26 1.13 5.24
N ILE A 91 -6.04 1.53 4.90
CA ILE A 91 -5.63 1.96 3.57
C ILE A 91 -4.26 1.38 3.22
N PHE A 92 -3.99 1.23 1.93
CA PHE A 92 -2.63 1.08 1.40
C PHE A 92 -2.36 2.14 0.33
N ASN A 93 -1.09 2.50 0.21
CA ASN A 93 -0.56 3.32 -0.86
C ASN A 93 0.76 2.73 -1.34
N GLY A 94 0.74 2.09 -2.51
CA GLY A 94 1.85 1.26 -2.95
C GLY A 94 2.07 0.09 -1.99
N LEU A 95 3.25 0.02 -1.38
CA LEU A 95 3.60 -1.00 -0.38
C LEU A 95 3.37 -0.55 1.06
N ASP A 96 3.07 0.72 1.30
CA ASP A 96 2.76 1.20 2.65
C ASP A 96 1.32 0.83 3.00
N ILE A 97 1.12 0.35 4.22
CA ILE A 97 -0.18 -0.11 4.73
C ILE A 97 -0.42 0.46 6.12
N GLU A 98 -1.65 0.89 6.36
CA GLU A 98 -2.12 1.35 7.66
C GLU A 98 -3.52 0.82 7.91
N PHE A 99 -3.78 0.27 9.09
CA PHE A 99 -5.13 -0.09 9.49
C PHE A 99 -5.34 0.16 10.99
N THR A 100 -6.60 0.34 11.34
CA THR A 100 -7.08 0.46 12.71
C THR A 100 -7.95 -0.73 13.03
N ILE A 101 -7.70 -1.38 14.16
CA ILE A 101 -8.62 -2.35 14.75
C ILE A 101 -9.43 -1.66 15.84
N GLU A 102 -10.76 -1.77 15.77
CA GLU A 102 -11.66 -1.29 16.82
C GLU A 102 -11.97 -2.43 17.78
N ARG A 103 -11.64 -2.24 19.05
CA ARG A 103 -11.90 -3.18 20.15
C ARG A 103 -13.33 -3.02 20.65
N GLU A 104 -13.90 -4.06 21.27
CA GLU A 104 -15.25 -3.99 21.86
C GLU A 104 -15.44 -2.88 22.90
N ASN A 105 -14.36 -2.52 23.61
CA ASN A 105 -14.37 -1.45 24.61
C ASN A 105 -14.28 -0.03 23.98
N GLY A 106 -14.22 0.07 22.64
CA GLY A 106 -14.09 1.31 21.89
C GLY A 106 -12.65 1.79 21.68
N ASP A 107 -11.65 1.07 22.21
CA ASP A 107 -10.25 1.39 21.95
C ASP A 107 -9.91 1.17 20.47
N LYS A 108 -9.05 2.03 19.95
CA LYS A 108 -8.60 1.98 18.56
C LYS A 108 -7.11 1.70 18.54
N ILE A 109 -6.74 0.57 17.94
CA ILE A 109 -5.35 0.15 17.80
C ILE A 109 -4.92 0.41 16.37
N GLU A 110 -4.01 1.38 16.23
CA GLU A 110 -3.45 1.75 14.94
C GLU A 110 -2.19 0.93 14.66
N TYR A 111 -2.15 0.32 13.48
CA TYR A 111 -1.00 -0.37 12.92
C TYR A 111 -0.56 0.32 11.64
N LYS A 112 0.74 0.62 11.54
CA LYS A 112 1.37 1.13 10.32
C LYS A 112 2.52 0.23 9.91
N GLY A 113 2.73 0.05 8.62
CA GLY A 113 3.71 -0.91 8.16
C GLY A 113 3.98 -0.92 6.67
N LYS A 114 4.66 -1.98 6.26
CA LYS A 114 5.02 -2.24 4.87
C LYS A 114 4.70 -3.66 4.44
N MET A 115 4.14 -3.77 3.25
CA MET A 115 3.98 -5.00 2.48
C MET A 115 5.28 -5.33 1.74
N THR A 116 5.62 -6.61 1.70
CA THR A 116 6.78 -7.12 0.96
C THR A 116 6.29 -8.08 -0.13
N PRO A 117 6.48 -7.75 -1.42
CA PRO A 117 6.15 -8.64 -2.51
C PRO A 117 7.20 -9.75 -2.68
N ILE A 118 6.88 -10.79 -3.44
CA ILE A 118 7.86 -11.82 -3.86
C ILE A 118 9.06 -11.17 -4.56
N SER A 119 8.82 -10.19 -5.44
CA SER A 119 9.87 -9.43 -6.14
C SER A 119 9.31 -8.15 -6.74
N GLU A 120 10.17 -7.30 -7.29
CA GLU A 120 9.77 -6.09 -8.03
C GLU A 120 8.93 -6.40 -9.28
N THR A 121 8.99 -7.62 -9.81
CA THR A 121 8.22 -8.05 -10.99
C THR A 121 7.03 -8.95 -10.64
N ASN A 122 6.96 -9.43 -9.39
CA ASN A 122 5.87 -10.27 -8.88
C ASN A 122 5.31 -9.63 -7.61
N HIS A 123 4.23 -8.88 -7.79
CA HIS A 123 3.61 -8.06 -6.76
C HIS A 123 2.73 -8.83 -5.78
N PHE A 124 2.76 -10.17 -5.80
CA PHE A 124 2.10 -10.97 -4.78
C PHE A 124 2.79 -10.73 -3.43
N ILE A 125 2.03 -10.25 -2.44
CA ILE A 125 2.56 -9.93 -1.11
C ILE A 125 2.87 -11.24 -0.37
N VAL A 126 3.99 -11.36 0.33
CA VAL A 126 4.30 -12.56 1.15
C VAL A 126 4.45 -12.23 2.62
N LYS A 127 4.66 -10.95 2.94
CA LYS A 127 4.86 -10.49 4.30
C LYS A 127 4.29 -9.09 4.48
N ILE A 128 3.71 -8.83 5.64
CA ILE A 128 3.28 -7.50 6.07
C ILE A 128 3.91 -7.25 7.44
N SER A 129 4.82 -6.28 7.52
CA SER A 129 5.48 -5.90 8.79
C SER A 129 4.81 -4.65 9.32
N LEU A 130 4.24 -4.74 10.52
CA LEU A 130 3.41 -3.73 11.14
C LEU A 130 3.98 -3.33 12.50
N ASN A 131 3.70 -2.10 12.91
CA ASN A 131 4.01 -1.62 14.24
C ASN A 131 2.85 -0.78 14.77
N SER A 132 2.45 -1.07 15.99
CA SER A 132 1.52 -0.28 16.79
C SER A 132 2.26 0.34 17.97
N PRO A 133 2.10 1.65 18.23
CA PRO A 133 2.55 2.26 19.49
C PRO A 133 1.94 1.62 20.75
N GLN A 134 0.75 1.04 20.64
CA GLN A 134 -0.02 0.47 21.74
C GLN A 134 0.31 -1.01 21.98
N GLU A 135 0.44 -1.79 20.91
CA GLU A 135 0.56 -3.26 20.98
C GLU A 135 1.91 -3.80 20.46
N GLY A 136 2.78 -2.93 19.94
CA GLY A 136 4.12 -3.29 19.48
C GLY A 136 4.17 -3.79 18.04
N ALA A 137 5.24 -4.52 17.72
CA ALA A 137 5.48 -5.01 16.37
C ALA A 137 4.71 -6.30 16.11
N MET A 138 4.10 -6.38 14.92
CA MET A 138 3.40 -7.56 14.43
C MET A 138 3.87 -7.87 13.02
N VAL A 139 3.98 -9.15 12.70
CA VAL A 139 4.32 -9.57 11.36
C VAL A 139 3.31 -10.58 10.87
N LEU A 140 2.80 -10.35 9.68
CA LEU A 140 1.89 -11.23 8.98
C LEU A 140 2.63 -11.92 7.84
N SER A 141 2.53 -13.24 7.71
CA SER A 141 3.27 -13.98 6.66
C SER A 141 2.55 -15.21 6.15
N ARG A 142 2.74 -15.53 4.87
CA ARG A 142 2.20 -16.70 4.17
C ARG A 142 3.25 -17.43 3.36
#